data_AF-A0A961PUX1-F1
#
_entry.id   AF-A0A961PUX1-F1
#
_cell.length_a   1.000
_cell.length_b   1.000
_cell.length_c   1.000
_cell.angle_alpha   90.00
_cell.angle_beta   90.00
_cell.angle_gamma   90.00
#
_symmetry.space_group_name_H-M   'P 1'
#
loop_
_entity.id
_entity.type
_entity.pdbx_description
1 polymer ?
#
loop_
_entity_poly.entity_id
_entity_poly.type
_entity_poly.pdbx_seq_one_letter_code
_entity_poly.pdbx_strand_id
1 'polypeptide(L)'
;MSREIALEPLTAEAFAPYGDVIETRGEPSFQINAGMCDRFHDLARVDFDGEGTRIGISAGRGRPYALPYDLTMVERHPYGSQAFLPMSEDPF
;
A
#
# COMPACT_ATOMS: atom_id res chain seq x y z
N MET A 1 21.19 19.23 -8.99
CA MET A 1 21.79 18.70 -7.75
C MET A 1 21.00 17.47 -7.36
N SER A 2 21.66 16.36 -7.05
CA SER A 2 21.01 15.19 -6.46
C SER A 2 20.86 15.38 -4.95
N ARG A 3 19.88 14.71 -4.35
CA ARG A 3 19.70 14.62 -2.90
C ARG A 3 19.70 13.14 -2.51
N GLU A 4 20.23 12.83 -1.34
CA GLU A 4 20.07 11.52 -0.73
C GLU A 4 18.69 11.41 -0.08
N ILE A 5 18.06 10.24 -0.20
CA ILE A 5 16.80 9.92 0.43
C ILE A 5 17.10 8.78 1.41
N ALA A 6 16.92 9.04 2.71
CA ALA A 6 17.07 8.01 3.72
C ALA A 6 15.80 7.15 3.76
N LEU A 7 15.97 5.84 3.98
CA LEU A 7 14.86 4.93 4.21
C LEU A 7 14.39 5.07 5.66
N GLU A 8 13.08 5.10 5.86
CA GLU A 8 12.43 5.20 7.16
C GLU A 8 11.48 3.99 7.36
N PRO A 9 11.28 3.49 8.59
CA PRO A 9 10.30 2.46 8.85
C PRO A 9 8.89 2.91 8.46
N LEU A 10 8.16 2.07 7.73
CA LEU A 10 6.76 2.33 7.40
C LEU A 10 5.89 2.24 8.66
N THR A 11 5.15 3.30 8.94
CA THR A 11 4.13 3.37 10.00
C THR A 11 2.90 4.09 9.45
N ALA A 12 1.72 3.77 9.96
CA ALA A 12 0.48 4.44 9.54
C ALA A 12 0.55 5.96 9.76
N GLU A 13 1.13 6.39 10.89
CA GLU A 13 1.23 7.80 11.25
C GLU A 13 2.16 8.58 10.31
N ALA A 14 3.33 8.03 9.98
CA ALA A 14 4.27 8.67 9.07
C ALA A 14 3.78 8.66 7.62
N PHE A 15 2.96 7.67 7.25
CA PHE A 15 2.47 7.50 5.88
C PHE A 15 1.15 8.23 5.58
N ALA A 16 0.43 8.68 6.61
CA ALA A 16 -0.88 9.33 6.48
C ALA A 16 -0.97 10.48 5.43
N PRO A 17 0.08 11.31 5.19
CA PRO A 17 0.03 12.32 4.13
C PRO A 17 0.01 11.76 2.70
N TYR A 18 0.38 10.49 2.53
CA TYR A 18 0.56 9.83 1.23
C TYR A 18 -0.50 8.76 0.94
N GLY A 19 -1.12 8.20 1.99
CA GLY A 19 -2.17 7.19 1.88
C GLY A 19 -2.32 6.39 3.18
N ASP A 20 -2.86 5.18 3.04
CA ASP A 20 -3.13 4.27 4.15
C ASP A 20 -2.11 3.12 4.21
N VAL A 21 -1.82 2.62 5.42
CA VAL A 21 -1.04 1.40 5.63
C VAL A 21 -2.00 0.24 5.92
N ILE A 22 -1.98 -0.78 5.06
CA ILE A 22 -2.79 -1.99 5.23
C ILE A 22 -2.01 -2.98 6.09
N GLU A 23 -2.29 -3.01 7.38
CA GLU A 23 -1.67 -3.94 8.34
C GLU A 23 -2.68 -4.51 9.36
N THR A 24 -2.33 -5.62 9.98
CA THR A 24 -3.12 -6.28 11.04
C THR A 24 -2.47 -6.13 12.42
N ARG A 25 -1.76 -5.01 12.63
CA ARG A 25 -1.14 -4.70 13.93
C ARG A 25 -2.20 -4.19 14.90
N GLY A 26 -2.19 -4.74 16.12
CA GLY A 26 -3.13 -4.36 17.18
C GLY A 26 -4.37 -5.23 17.22
N GLU A 27 -5.42 -4.74 17.88
CA GLU A 27 -6.69 -5.45 18.03
C GLU A 27 -7.52 -5.39 16.74
N PRO A 28 -8.25 -6.46 16.39
CA PRO A 28 -9.17 -6.41 15.27
C PRO A 28 -10.32 -5.44 15.55
N SER A 29 -10.89 -4.88 14.49
CA SER A 29 -12.03 -3.97 14.61
C SER A 29 -13.26 -4.69 15.18
N PHE A 30 -13.51 -5.91 14.72
CA PHE A 30 -14.55 -6.80 15.24
C PHE A 30 -14.36 -8.23 14.71
N GLN A 31 -15.00 -9.20 15.35
CA GLN A 31 -15.00 -10.59 14.88
C GLN A 31 -16.20 -10.87 13.98
N ILE A 32 -16.01 -11.71 12.98
CA ILE A 32 -17.05 -12.27 12.10
C ILE A 32 -17.06 -13.79 12.18
N ASN A 33 -17.99 -14.45 11.48
CA ASN A 33 -18.11 -15.92 11.43
C ASN A 33 -18.18 -16.56 12.84
N ALA A 34 -19.04 -16.02 13.71
CA ALA A 34 -19.21 -16.48 15.09
C ALA A 34 -17.91 -16.51 15.91
N GLY A 35 -17.03 -15.52 15.70
CA GLY A 35 -15.75 -15.40 16.42
C GLY A 35 -14.59 -16.15 15.76
N MET A 36 -14.80 -16.78 14.61
CA MET A 36 -13.77 -17.58 13.93
C MET A 36 -12.91 -16.78 12.94
N CYS A 37 -13.18 -15.49 12.77
CA CYS A 37 -12.38 -14.63 11.91
C CYS A 37 -12.32 -13.22 12.48
N ASP A 38 -11.12 -12.77 12.79
CA ASP A 38 -10.84 -11.41 13.21
C ASP A 38 -10.80 -10.50 11.98
N ARG A 39 -11.65 -9.47 11.96
CA ARG A 39 -11.72 -8.52 10.85
C ARG A 39 -11.07 -7.19 11.25
N PHE A 40 -10.03 -6.84 10.52
CA PHE A 40 -9.43 -5.50 10.48
C PHE A 40 -10.16 -4.72 9.39
N HIS A 41 -11.08 -3.85 9.80
CA HIS A 41 -12.05 -3.22 8.91
C HIS A 41 -11.50 -1.90 8.35
N ASP A 42 -11.80 -1.64 7.08
CA ASP A 42 -11.58 -0.32 6.43
C ASP A 42 -10.14 0.19 6.50
N LEU A 43 -9.17 -0.71 6.28
CA LEU A 43 -7.73 -0.40 6.35
C LEU A 43 -7.23 0.53 5.23
N ALA A 44 -7.98 0.68 4.14
CA ALA A 44 -7.65 1.60 3.06
C ALA A 44 -8.90 1.96 2.26
N ARG A 45 -9.01 3.23 1.87
CA ARG A 45 -10.09 3.66 0.97
C ARG A 45 -9.66 3.54 -0.48
N VAL A 46 -10.54 2.96 -1.30
CA VAL A 46 -10.30 2.84 -2.75
C VAL A 46 -11.10 3.91 -3.49
N ASP A 47 -10.40 4.91 -4.01
CA ASP A 47 -10.98 6.03 -4.75
C ASP A 47 -10.75 5.89 -6.25
N PHE A 48 -11.76 6.24 -7.07
CA PHE A 48 -11.67 6.35 -8.52
C PHE A 48 -12.59 7.47 -9.03
N ASP A 49 -12.18 8.11 -10.12
CA ASP A 49 -12.97 9.15 -10.81
C ASP A 49 -13.10 8.84 -12.30
N GLY A 50 -14.28 9.12 -12.88
CA GLY A 50 -14.59 8.92 -14.29
C GLY A 50 -15.73 7.93 -14.58
N GLU A 51 -16.39 8.13 -15.74
CA GLU A 51 -17.42 7.20 -16.21
C GLU A 51 -16.82 5.87 -16.68
N GLY A 52 -17.48 4.76 -16.34
CA GLY A 52 -17.05 3.43 -16.76
C GLY A 52 -15.80 2.89 -16.03
N THR A 53 -15.36 3.53 -14.94
CA THR A 53 -14.26 3.02 -14.11
C THR A 53 -14.58 1.63 -13.57
N ARG A 54 -13.56 0.77 -13.51
CA ARG A 54 -13.66 -0.59 -12.97
C ARG A 54 -12.48 -0.86 -12.03
N ILE A 55 -12.78 -1.53 -10.92
CA ILE A 55 -11.76 -2.03 -10.00
C ILE A 55 -11.00 -3.19 -10.66
N GLY A 56 -9.68 -3.08 -10.71
CA GLY A 56 -8.77 -4.13 -11.18
C GLY A 56 -8.12 -4.85 -10.00
N ILE A 57 -7.96 -6.17 -10.11
CA ILE A 57 -7.07 -6.96 -9.25
C ILE A 57 -6.05 -7.59 -10.17
N SER A 58 -4.77 -7.45 -9.86
CA SER A 58 -3.67 -7.89 -10.71
C SER A 58 -2.52 -8.37 -9.85
N ALA A 59 -1.70 -9.26 -10.42
CA ALA A 59 -0.47 -9.73 -9.80
C ALA A 59 0.72 -9.17 -10.57
N GLY A 60 1.51 -8.31 -9.92
CA GLY A 60 2.79 -7.82 -10.43
C GLY A 60 3.93 -8.70 -9.89
N ARG A 61 4.88 -9.06 -10.76
CA ARG A 61 6.15 -9.67 -10.33
C ARG A 61 7.28 -8.69 -10.61
N GLY A 62 7.65 -7.91 -9.60
CA GLY A 62 8.75 -6.97 -9.66
C GLY A 62 10.10 -7.67 -9.80
N ARG A 63 11.11 -6.91 -10.25
CA ARG A 63 12.51 -7.30 -10.21
C ARG A 63 13.23 -6.41 -9.19
N PRO A 64 14.13 -6.94 -8.36
CA PRO A 64 14.83 -6.13 -7.38
C PRO A 64 15.73 -5.10 -8.08
N TYR A 65 15.85 -3.92 -7.47
CA TYR A 65 16.81 -2.90 -7.89
C TYR A 65 18.18 -3.20 -7.29
N ALA A 66 19.25 -2.91 -8.04
CA ALA A 66 20.59 -2.87 -7.47
C ALA A 66 20.76 -1.59 -6.64
N LEU A 67 21.48 -1.71 -5.52
CA LEU A 67 21.84 -0.58 -4.68
C LEU A 67 23.31 -0.19 -4.90
N PRO A 68 23.66 1.11 -4.85
CA PRO A 68 22.77 2.26 -4.65
C PRO A 68 21.85 2.51 -5.86
N TYR A 69 20.64 3.00 -5.60
CA TYR A 69 19.63 3.24 -6.63
C TYR A 69 19.46 4.74 -6.90
N ASP A 70 19.64 5.14 -8.15
CA ASP A 70 19.37 6.50 -8.61
C ASP A 70 17.88 6.65 -8.96
N LEU A 71 17.10 7.27 -8.07
CA LEU A 71 15.68 7.57 -8.30
C LEU A 71 15.53 8.73 -9.29
N THR A 72 15.23 8.40 -10.55
CA THR A 72 15.13 9.37 -11.65
C THR A 72 13.69 9.74 -12.04
N MET A 73 12.69 8.95 -11.63
CA MET A 73 11.29 9.20 -11.91
C MET A 73 10.38 8.79 -10.75
N VAL A 74 9.24 9.45 -10.68
CA VAL A 74 8.07 9.05 -9.87
C VAL A 74 6.83 9.15 -10.74
N GLU A 75 5.83 8.34 -10.45
CA GLU A 75 4.54 8.35 -11.15
C GLU A 75 3.39 8.71 -10.19
N ARG A 76 2.22 9.00 -10.77
CA ARG A 76 0.98 9.22 -10.01
C ARG A 76 -0.22 8.78 -10.85
N HIS A 77 -1.32 8.45 -10.18
CA HIS A 77 -2.61 8.14 -10.79
C HIS A 77 -3.62 9.26 -10.48
N PRO A 78 -3.86 10.21 -11.40
CA PRO A 78 -4.71 11.37 -11.10
C PRO A 78 -6.19 11.04 -10.84
N TYR A 79 -6.65 9.87 -11.29
CA TYR A 79 -8.06 9.47 -11.28
C TYR A 79 -8.32 8.21 -10.45
N GLY A 80 -7.36 7.77 -9.64
CA GLY A 80 -7.58 6.60 -8.81
C GLY A 80 -6.47 6.30 -7.83
N SER A 81 -6.85 5.60 -6.78
CA SER A 81 -5.94 4.99 -5.82
C SER A 81 -5.27 3.72 -6.40
N GLN A 82 -4.13 3.37 -5.84
CA GLN A 82 -3.41 2.12 -6.15
C GLN A 82 -2.89 1.53 -4.84
N ALA A 83 -3.14 0.23 -4.62
CA ALA A 83 -2.71 -0.50 -3.44
C ALA A 83 -1.75 -1.64 -3.84
N PHE A 84 -0.72 -1.85 -3.03
CA PHE A 84 0.21 -2.98 -3.14
C PHE A 84 0.16 -3.79 -1.85
N LEU A 85 -0.14 -5.09 -1.97
CA LEU A 85 -0.01 -6.05 -0.89
C LEU A 85 1.00 -7.12 -1.32
N PRO A 86 2.05 -7.39 -0.53
CA PRO A 86 3.00 -8.44 -0.86
C PRO A 86 2.33 -9.81 -0.77
N MET A 87 2.72 -10.71 -1.66
CA MET A 87 2.29 -12.11 -1.65
C MET A 87 3.36 -13.05 -1.04
N SER A 88 4.40 -12.47 -0.43
CA SER A 88 5.43 -13.15 0.36
C SER A 88 5.72 -12.36 1.64
N GLU A 89 6.52 -12.93 2.54
CA GLU A 89 6.98 -12.27 3.77
C GLU A 89 8.20 -11.36 3.53
N ASP A 90 8.70 -11.29 2.29
CA ASP A 90 9.86 -10.46 1.96
C ASP A 90 9.51 -8.98 2.10
N PRO A 91 10.36 -8.17 2.77
CA PRO A 91 10.19 -6.72 2.79
C PRO A 91 10.41 -6.13 1.40
N PHE A 92 9.75 -5.01 1.13
CA PHE A 92 9.90 -4.21 -0.09
C PHE A 92 10.27 -2.76 0.24
#